data_AF-A0A0R3RNS6-F1
#
_entry.id   AF-A0A0R3RNS6-F1
#
_cell.length_a   1.000
_cell.length_b   1.000
_cell.length_c   1.000
_cell.angle_alpha   90.00
_cell.angle_beta   90.00
_cell.angle_gamma   90.00
#
_symmetry.space_group_name_H-M   'P 1'
#
loop_
_entity.id
_entity.type
_entity.pdbx_description
1 polymer ?
#
loop_
_entity_poly.entity_id
_entity_poly.type
_entity_poly.pdbx_seq_one_letter_code
_entity_poly.pdbx_strand_id
1 'polypeptide(L)'
;LNWTSVELIWRYDKFKYSGGYKVQITNEFLHLQGGVKRNETVTYDFVDQNYASIMVEDWIGAFSWPNCTGYGEPPTDHYSGALILRSTADISYDDAEIFNSHFYGGECQERYHKLIDYVDKFLDEYNGISKFVIIWLTMIAHDSASGLYRTDKYFADFFRRHISNLENSFVFVMADHGLRFGHIRETPIGEIEDNNPLLMASLHNCVSDKMTPTLPKYLRS
;
A
#
# COMPACT_ATOMS: atom_id res chain seq x y z
N LEU A 1 -12.67 -5.43 10.88
CA LEU A 1 -11.29 -5.59 10.41
C LEU A 1 -10.74 -4.19 10.30
N ASN A 2 -9.82 -3.79 11.18
CA ASN A 2 -9.30 -2.43 11.27
C ASN A 2 -7.79 -2.50 11.13
N TRP A 3 -7.29 -2.12 9.96
CA TRP A 3 -5.89 -2.27 9.58
C TRP A 3 -5.29 -0.89 9.36
N THR A 4 -4.14 -0.62 9.92
CA THR A 4 -3.47 0.70 9.89
C THR A 4 -2.63 0.94 8.65
N SER A 5 -2.29 -0.12 7.92
CA SER A 5 -1.83 -0.03 6.55
C SER A 5 -2.55 -1.10 5.74
N VAL A 6 -2.99 -0.74 4.54
CA VAL A 6 -3.28 -1.74 3.51
C VAL A 6 -2.13 -1.66 2.52
N GLU A 7 -1.26 -2.66 2.58
CA GLU A 7 -0.20 -2.83 1.59
C GLU A 7 -0.71 -3.73 0.47
N LEU A 8 -0.78 -3.18 -0.74
CA LEU A 8 -1.11 -3.94 -1.94
C LEU A 8 0.15 -4.09 -2.78
N ILE A 9 0.81 -5.25 -2.66
CA ILE A 9 1.96 -5.60 -3.50
C ILE A 9 1.47 -6.44 -4.67
N TRP A 10 1.81 -6.00 -5.88
CA TRP A 10 1.50 -6.71 -7.11
C TRP A 10 2.76 -7.12 -7.82
N ARG A 11 2.80 -8.38 -8.25
CA ARG A 11 3.87 -8.92 -9.08
C ARG A 11 3.29 -9.60 -10.31
N TYR A 12 3.63 -9.14 -11.50
CA TYR A 12 3.28 -9.82 -12.76
C TYR A 12 4.55 -10.21 -13.52
N ASP A 13 4.85 -11.50 -13.66
CA ASP A 13 5.45 -12.12 -14.88
C ASP A 13 5.63 -13.63 -14.67
N LYS A 14 5.11 -14.45 -15.60
CA LYS A 14 5.30 -15.91 -15.62
C LYS A 14 6.57 -16.33 -16.39
N PHE A 15 7.17 -15.44 -17.18
CA PHE A 15 8.23 -15.74 -18.14
C PHE A 15 9.61 -15.16 -17.79
N LYS A 16 9.69 -14.13 -16.92
CA LYS A 16 10.98 -13.55 -16.49
C LYS A 16 11.62 -14.21 -15.26
N TYR A 17 10.90 -15.04 -14.51
CA TYR A 17 11.37 -15.61 -13.25
C TYR A 17 11.61 -17.13 -13.30
N SER A 18 12.83 -17.53 -13.65
CA SER A 18 13.32 -18.92 -13.59
C SER A 18 14.33 -19.18 -12.47
N GLY A 19 14.74 -18.14 -11.72
CA GLY A 19 15.72 -18.24 -10.63
C GLY A 19 15.07 -18.64 -9.31
N GLY A 20 15.51 -19.74 -8.72
CA GLY A 20 15.12 -20.15 -7.36
C GLY A 20 15.47 -19.07 -6.33
N TYR A 21 14.50 -18.70 -5.49
CA TYR A 21 14.73 -17.71 -4.44
C TYR A 21 15.45 -18.30 -3.24
N LYS A 22 16.39 -17.52 -2.70
CA LYS A 22 16.56 -17.39 -1.26
C LYS A 22 15.83 -16.12 -0.84
N VAL A 23 14.60 -16.24 -0.34
CA VAL A 23 13.97 -15.13 0.39
C VAL A 23 14.69 -15.04 1.73
N GLN A 24 15.58 -14.06 1.89
CA GLN A 24 16.02 -13.66 3.21
C GLN A 24 14.97 -12.71 3.76
N ILE A 25 14.06 -13.25 4.59
CA ILE A 25 13.26 -12.42 5.48
C ILE A 25 14.24 -11.95 6.56
N THR A 26 14.80 -10.77 6.41
CA THR A 26 15.54 -10.12 7.49
C THR A 26 14.51 -9.50 8.43
N ASN A 27 14.58 -9.83 9.72
CA ASN A 27 13.76 -9.22 10.77
C ASN A 27 14.18 -7.78 11.09
N GLU A 28 14.94 -7.13 10.21
CA GLU A 28 15.60 -5.84 10.43
C GLU A 28 14.95 -4.74 9.57
N PHE A 29 13.65 -4.51 9.75
CA PHE A 29 13.04 -3.23 9.32
C PHE A 29 13.39 -2.07 10.26
N LEU A 30 14.14 -2.33 11.33
CA LEU A 30 14.31 -1.45 12.47
C LEU A 30 15.77 -1.00 12.61
N HIS A 31 16.25 -0.16 11.68
CA HIS A 31 17.25 0.92 11.90
C HIS A 31 17.71 1.53 10.56
N LEU A 32 16.80 2.23 9.88
CA LEU A 32 17.07 2.93 8.61
C LEU A 32 17.70 4.33 8.82
N GLN A 33 18.61 4.50 9.78
CA GLN A 33 19.33 5.79 9.95
C GLN A 33 20.16 6.17 8.72
N GLY A 34 20.55 5.19 7.89
CA GLY A 34 21.26 5.40 6.63
C GLY A 34 20.38 5.39 5.38
N GLY A 35 19.05 5.38 5.54
CA GLY A 35 18.11 5.18 4.43
C GLY A 35 18.01 3.74 3.96
N VAL A 36 17.14 3.51 2.97
CA VAL A 36 16.89 2.21 2.35
C VAL A 36 17.97 1.93 1.31
N LYS A 37 18.74 0.85 1.49
CA LYS A 37 19.75 0.46 0.50
C LYS A 37 19.13 -0.30 -0.67
N ARG A 38 19.68 -0.08 -1.87
CA ARG A 38 19.15 -0.67 -3.11
C ARG A 38 19.08 -2.20 -3.04
N ASN A 39 20.10 -2.84 -2.48
CA ASN A 39 20.23 -4.29 -2.36
C ASN A 39 19.50 -4.90 -1.15
N GLU A 40 18.78 -4.10 -0.37
CA GLU A 40 18.05 -4.53 0.83
C GLU A 40 16.52 -4.51 0.62
N THR A 41 16.04 -4.22 -0.60
CA THR A 41 14.61 -4.22 -0.91
C THR A 41 14.29 -4.92 -2.22
N VAL A 42 13.17 -5.64 -2.21
CA VAL A 42 12.65 -6.31 -3.41
C VAL A 42 12.23 -5.31 -4.49
N THR A 43 11.92 -4.07 -4.13
CA THR A 43 11.51 -3.01 -5.06
C THR A 43 12.51 -2.86 -6.20
N TYR A 44 13.81 -2.75 -5.88
CA TYR A 44 14.82 -2.54 -6.90
C TYR A 44 15.14 -3.80 -7.71
N ASP A 45 14.91 -5.01 -7.17
CA ASP A 45 15.00 -6.24 -7.95
C ASP A 45 14.03 -6.21 -9.15
N PHE A 46 12.84 -5.63 -8.99
CA PHE A 46 11.85 -5.49 -10.06
C PHE A 46 12.17 -4.36 -11.02
N VAL A 47 12.59 -3.20 -10.50
CA VAL A 47 13.04 -2.06 -11.31
C VAL A 47 14.18 -2.50 -12.24
N ASP A 48 15.19 -3.21 -11.71
CA ASP A 48 16.36 -3.68 -12.46
C ASP A 48 16.02 -4.75 -13.53
N GLN A 49 14.83 -5.35 -13.45
CA GLN A 49 14.32 -6.31 -14.43
C GLN A 49 13.41 -5.67 -15.50
N ASN A 50 13.36 -4.35 -15.58
CA ASN A 50 12.53 -3.57 -16.51
C ASN A 50 11.03 -3.87 -16.33
N TYR A 51 10.58 -3.95 -15.07
CA TYR A 51 9.15 -3.86 -14.78
C TYR A 51 8.77 -2.39 -14.81
N ALA A 52 7.63 -2.07 -15.40
CA ALA A 52 7.00 -0.79 -15.12
C ALA A 52 6.65 -0.77 -13.64
N SER A 53 7.06 0.27 -12.92
CA SER A 53 6.98 0.29 -11.47
C SER A 53 6.25 1.53 -10.95
N ILE A 54 5.39 1.31 -9.95
CA ILE A 54 4.71 2.39 -9.24
C ILE A 54 4.71 2.12 -7.73
N MET A 55 4.97 3.16 -6.95
CA MET A 55 4.81 3.19 -5.51
C MET A 55 3.95 4.38 -5.14
N VAL A 56 2.79 4.12 -4.53
CA VAL A 56 1.93 5.17 -4.00
C VAL A 56 1.78 5.02 -2.50
N GLU A 57 1.98 6.12 -1.79
CA GLU A 57 1.81 6.24 -0.34
C GLU A 57 0.84 7.40 -0.07
N ASP A 58 0.05 7.34 1.02
CA ASP A 58 -0.88 8.42 1.41
C ASP A 58 -0.42 9.26 2.62
N TRP A 59 0.82 9.03 3.05
CA TRP A 59 1.50 9.75 4.13
C TRP A 59 3.01 9.93 3.82
N ILE A 60 3.80 10.48 4.75
CA ILE A 60 5.22 10.89 4.59
C ILE A 60 6.16 9.71 4.23
N GLY A 61 5.60 8.51 4.11
CA GLY A 61 6.23 7.33 3.55
C GLY A 61 6.68 6.35 4.63
N ALA A 62 6.37 5.07 4.46
CA ALA A 62 6.65 4.01 5.42
C ALA A 62 8.15 3.85 5.69
N PHE A 63 8.96 4.15 4.68
CA PHE A 63 10.42 4.01 4.71
C PHE A 63 11.17 5.27 5.13
N SER A 64 10.47 6.40 5.27
CA SER A 64 11.05 7.71 5.59
C SER A 64 10.70 8.17 7.01
N TRP A 65 9.53 7.77 7.52
CA TRP A 65 9.09 8.12 8.86
C TRP A 65 9.78 7.24 9.96
N PRO A 66 10.01 7.77 11.18
CA PRO A 66 9.94 9.18 11.56
C PRO A 66 11.22 9.97 11.25
N ASN A 67 12.38 9.30 11.21
CA ASN A 67 13.69 9.92 11.12
C ASN A 67 14.62 9.11 10.20
N CYS A 68 14.11 8.67 9.07
CA CYS A 68 14.83 7.86 8.10
C CYS A 68 15.01 8.66 6.80
N THR A 69 16.14 8.49 6.12
CA THR A 69 16.37 9.16 4.82
C THR A 69 15.45 8.60 3.72
N GLY A 70 14.83 7.44 3.94
CA GLY A 70 14.04 6.76 2.91
C GLY A 70 14.93 6.28 1.76
N TYR A 71 14.37 6.26 0.56
CA TYR A 71 15.10 5.89 -0.65
C TYR A 71 16.03 7.02 -1.11
N GLY A 72 17.29 6.69 -1.43
CA GLY A 72 18.28 7.68 -1.90
C GLY A 72 18.03 8.20 -3.32
N GLU A 73 17.25 7.46 -4.12
CA GLU A 73 16.77 7.79 -5.47
C GLU A 73 15.29 7.40 -5.52
N PRO A 74 14.46 7.97 -6.42
CA PRO A 74 13.07 7.55 -6.57
C PRO A 74 12.95 6.01 -6.65
N PRO A 75 12.11 5.37 -5.80
CA PRO A 75 12.08 3.91 -5.68
C PRO A 75 11.49 3.20 -6.91
N THR A 76 10.71 3.91 -7.72
CA THR A 76 9.94 3.39 -8.86
C THR A 76 9.81 4.44 -9.95
N ASP A 77 9.43 4.04 -11.16
CA ASP A 77 9.21 4.94 -12.31
C ASP A 77 8.13 6.00 -12.00
N HIS A 78 7.11 5.58 -11.25
CA HIS A 78 6.01 6.42 -10.77
C HIS A 78 6.00 6.42 -9.24
N TYR A 79 6.17 7.58 -8.61
CA TYR A 79 6.20 7.68 -7.14
C TYR A 79 5.33 8.85 -6.66
N SER A 80 4.38 8.58 -5.75
CA SER A 80 3.44 9.61 -5.27
C SER A 80 4.02 10.56 -4.22
N GLY A 81 5.26 10.36 -3.75
CA GLY A 81 5.84 11.13 -2.65
C GLY A 81 5.72 12.65 -2.83
N ALA A 82 5.95 13.16 -4.04
CA ALA A 82 5.82 14.60 -4.33
C ALA A 82 4.39 15.13 -4.11
N LEU A 83 3.37 14.35 -4.48
CA LEU A 83 1.97 14.70 -4.25
C LEU A 83 1.66 14.74 -2.75
N ILE A 84 2.19 13.79 -1.97
CA ILE A 84 1.92 13.72 -0.55
C ILE A 84 2.62 14.85 0.20
N LEU A 85 3.89 15.11 -0.11
CA LEU A 85 4.65 16.21 0.47
C LEU A 85 3.96 17.57 0.26
N ARG A 86 3.19 17.74 -0.82
CA ARG A 86 2.39 18.95 -1.04
C ARG A 86 1.28 19.17 0.01
N SER A 87 0.95 18.16 0.81
CA SER A 87 -0.06 18.22 1.87
C SER A 87 0.45 17.83 3.26
N THR A 88 1.71 17.41 3.39
CA THR A 88 2.29 16.89 4.64
C THR A 88 3.68 17.41 4.99
N ALA A 89 4.37 18.12 4.10
CA ALA A 89 5.69 18.69 4.40
C ALA A 89 5.58 19.99 5.21
N ASP A 90 6.74 20.53 5.62
CA ASP A 90 6.89 21.89 6.19
C ASP A 90 6.62 22.98 5.15
N ILE A 91 5.42 22.96 4.58
CA ILE A 91 4.83 24.08 3.83
C ILE A 91 4.05 24.95 4.80
N SER A 92 3.77 26.21 4.41
CA SER A 92 2.95 27.07 5.25
C SER A 92 1.59 26.42 5.48
N TYR A 93 1.05 26.58 6.71
CA TYR A 93 -0.25 26.03 7.07
C TYR A 93 -1.34 26.50 6.08
N ASP A 94 -1.31 27.77 5.69
CA ASP A 94 -2.22 28.34 4.70
C ASP A 94 -2.09 27.66 3.34
N ASP A 95 -0.88 27.40 2.84
CA ASP A 95 -0.68 26.70 1.56
C ASP A 95 -1.18 25.26 1.61
N ALA A 96 -0.94 24.55 2.72
CA ALA A 96 -1.42 23.18 2.91
C ALA A 96 -2.95 23.13 2.95
N GLU A 97 -3.57 24.07 3.68
CA GLU A 97 -5.02 24.16 3.79
C GLU A 97 -5.67 24.56 2.46
N ILE A 98 -5.10 25.50 1.72
CA ILE A 98 -5.57 25.87 0.38
C ILE A 98 -5.47 24.66 -0.56
N PHE A 99 -4.32 23.97 -0.58
CA PHE A 99 -4.18 22.78 -1.41
C PHE A 99 -5.22 21.71 -1.03
N ASN A 100 -5.35 21.40 0.26
CA ASN A 100 -6.31 20.39 0.73
C ASN A 100 -7.76 20.79 0.44
N SER A 101 -8.13 22.05 0.63
CA SER A 101 -9.50 22.54 0.43
C SER A 101 -9.93 22.59 -1.04
N HIS A 102 -8.99 22.73 -1.99
CA HIS A 102 -9.31 22.70 -3.41
C HIS A 102 -9.11 21.33 -4.05
N PHE A 103 -8.00 20.65 -3.75
CA PHE A 103 -7.59 19.43 -4.45
C PHE A 103 -8.24 18.15 -3.89
N TYR A 104 -8.41 18.08 -2.56
CA TYR A 104 -9.03 16.95 -1.89
C TYR A 104 -10.47 17.30 -1.50
N GLY A 105 -10.63 18.17 -0.51
CA GLY A 105 -11.94 18.56 0.04
C GLY A 105 -12.86 19.19 -1.00
N GLY A 106 -12.32 20.03 -1.89
CA GLY A 106 -13.07 20.72 -2.94
C GLY A 106 -13.63 19.78 -4.02
N GLU A 107 -13.06 18.58 -4.14
CA GLU A 107 -13.55 17.51 -5.02
C GLU A 107 -14.29 16.41 -4.25
N CYS A 108 -14.54 16.59 -2.95
CA CYS A 108 -15.09 15.57 -2.06
C CYS A 108 -14.27 14.26 -2.06
N GLN A 109 -12.95 14.38 -2.21
CA GLN A 109 -12.02 13.26 -2.29
C GLN A 109 -11.02 13.28 -1.14
N GLU A 110 -10.69 12.09 -0.66
CA GLU A 110 -9.55 11.83 0.23
C GLU A 110 -8.30 11.43 -0.57
N ARG A 111 -7.12 11.43 0.08
CA ARG A 111 -5.83 11.07 -0.55
C ARG A 111 -5.88 9.76 -1.32
N TYR A 112 -6.48 8.71 -0.73
CA TYR A 112 -6.54 7.40 -1.39
C TYR A 112 -7.29 7.44 -2.73
N HIS A 113 -8.27 8.33 -2.93
CA HIS A 113 -8.94 8.42 -4.24
C HIS A 113 -7.96 8.85 -5.32
N LYS A 114 -7.18 9.90 -5.07
CA LYS A 114 -6.18 10.41 -6.02
C LYS A 114 -5.10 9.39 -6.32
N LEU A 115 -4.66 8.64 -5.30
CA LEU A 115 -3.61 7.63 -5.44
C LEU A 115 -4.11 6.40 -6.19
N ILE A 116 -5.33 5.94 -5.90
CA ILE A 116 -5.91 4.81 -6.62
C ILE A 116 -6.25 5.19 -8.06
N ASP A 117 -6.72 6.41 -8.33
CA ASP A 117 -6.87 6.92 -9.70
C ASP A 117 -5.52 7.00 -10.46
N TYR A 118 -4.40 7.20 -9.75
CA TYR A 118 -3.06 7.15 -10.35
C TYR A 118 -2.66 5.71 -10.70
N VAL A 119 -2.90 4.77 -9.78
CA VAL A 119 -2.65 3.35 -10.03
C VAL A 119 -3.55 2.81 -11.15
N ASP A 120 -4.82 3.23 -11.19
CA ASP A 120 -5.80 2.90 -12.23
C ASP A 120 -5.25 3.21 -13.63
N LYS A 121 -4.80 4.46 -13.83
CA LYS A 121 -4.17 4.89 -15.09
C LYS A 121 -2.89 4.14 -15.38
N PHE A 122 -2.05 3.90 -14.37
CA PHE A 122 -0.81 3.14 -14.54
C PHE A 122 -1.05 1.71 -15.01
N LEU A 123 -2.06 1.04 -14.46
CA LEU A 123 -2.42 -0.33 -14.87
C LEU A 123 -2.86 -0.38 -16.33
N ASP A 124 -3.61 0.62 -16.79
CA ASP A 124 -4.15 0.67 -18.15
C ASP A 124 -3.16 1.19 -19.20
N GLU A 125 -2.18 2.02 -18.83
CA GLU A 125 -1.20 2.59 -19.78
C GLU A 125 -0.09 1.58 -20.14
N TYR A 126 0.36 0.78 -19.17
CA TYR A 126 1.48 -0.15 -19.34
C TYR A 126 1.06 -1.53 -19.88
N ASN A 127 0.22 -1.56 -20.91
CA ASN A 127 -0.25 -2.80 -21.54
C ASN A 127 0.90 -3.62 -22.16
N GLY A 128 0.90 -4.93 -21.92
CA GLY A 128 1.94 -5.83 -22.42
C GLY A 128 3.31 -5.72 -21.73
N ILE A 129 3.45 -4.83 -20.75
CA ILE A 129 4.65 -4.67 -19.92
C ILE A 129 4.38 -5.26 -18.54
N SER A 130 5.36 -6.00 -18.01
CA SER A 130 5.33 -6.55 -16.65
C SER A 130 5.36 -5.43 -15.61
N LYS A 131 4.49 -5.51 -14.60
CA LYS A 131 4.25 -4.43 -13.63
C LYS A 131 4.62 -4.82 -12.22
N PHE A 132 5.17 -3.87 -11.48
CA PHE A 132 5.40 -3.93 -10.05
C PHE A 132 4.68 -2.74 -9.40
N VAL A 133 3.76 -3.03 -8.48
CA VAL A 133 2.91 -2.01 -7.84
C VAL A 133 3.01 -2.18 -6.34
N ILE A 134 3.32 -1.09 -5.64
CA ILE A 134 3.18 -0.95 -4.19
C ILE A 134 2.16 0.16 -3.93
N ILE A 135 1.13 -0.16 -3.16
CA ILE A 135 0.18 0.83 -2.62
C ILE A 135 0.26 0.72 -1.10
N TRP A 136 0.65 1.79 -0.43
CA TRP A 136 0.75 1.88 1.02
C TRP A 136 -0.22 2.94 1.55
N LEU A 137 -1.33 2.50 2.14
CA LEU A 137 -2.38 3.40 2.63
C LEU A 137 -2.45 3.39 4.14
N THR A 138 -1.90 4.41 4.76
CA THR A 138 -1.90 4.64 6.20
C THR A 138 -3.20 5.32 6.64
N MET A 139 -3.57 6.44 5.99
CA MET A 139 -4.59 7.36 6.51
C MET A 139 -6.00 6.78 6.51
N ILE A 140 -6.28 5.75 5.71
CA ILE A 140 -7.63 5.20 5.57
C ILE A 140 -8.18 4.57 6.86
N ALA A 141 -7.31 4.14 7.78
CA ALA A 141 -7.75 3.39 8.96
C ALA A 141 -6.84 3.51 10.19
N HIS A 142 -5.93 4.47 10.17
CA HIS A 142 -4.97 4.70 11.26
C HIS A 142 -5.60 5.21 12.57
N ASP A 143 -6.63 6.07 12.45
CA ASP A 143 -7.19 6.80 13.59
C ASP A 143 -8.63 6.38 13.96
N SER A 144 -9.25 5.48 13.18
CA SER A 144 -10.64 5.07 13.39
C SER A 144 -10.87 3.59 13.17
N ALA A 145 -11.51 2.96 14.16
CA ALA A 145 -12.00 1.59 14.11
C ALA A 145 -13.13 1.35 13.10
N SER A 146 -13.60 2.38 12.41
CA SER A 146 -14.56 2.23 11.30
C SER A 146 -14.02 2.80 10.00
N GLY A 147 -12.73 3.16 9.95
CA GLY A 147 -12.13 3.81 8.78
C GLY A 147 -12.32 3.00 7.50
N LEU A 148 -12.04 1.70 7.52
CA LEU A 148 -12.11 0.86 6.32
C LEU A 148 -13.51 0.70 5.73
N TYR A 149 -14.59 0.85 6.50
CA TYR A 149 -15.94 0.64 5.97
C TYR A 149 -16.29 1.62 4.85
N ARG A 150 -15.77 2.85 4.88
CA ARG A 150 -16.04 3.85 3.84
C ARG A 150 -15.28 3.56 2.54
N THR A 151 -14.20 2.77 2.61
CA THR A 151 -13.33 2.49 1.46
C THR A 151 -13.61 1.14 0.82
N ASP A 152 -14.23 0.19 1.54
CA ASP A 152 -14.47 -1.19 1.12
C ASP A 152 -15.07 -1.30 -0.30
N LYS A 153 -16.18 -0.60 -0.55
CA LYS A 153 -16.82 -0.59 -1.87
C LYS A 153 -15.90 -0.05 -2.97
N TYR A 154 -15.17 1.02 -2.67
CA TYR A 154 -14.28 1.67 -3.65
C TYR A 154 -13.14 0.73 -4.07
N PHE A 155 -12.51 0.06 -3.10
CA PHE A 155 -11.48 -0.95 -3.40
C PHE A 155 -12.05 -2.17 -4.11
N ALA A 156 -13.19 -2.70 -3.66
CA ALA A 156 -13.82 -3.84 -4.32
C ALA A 156 -14.13 -3.54 -5.80
N ASP A 157 -14.58 -2.33 -6.11
CA ASP A 157 -14.83 -1.90 -7.48
C ASP A 157 -13.53 -1.70 -8.27
N PHE A 158 -12.46 -1.18 -7.67
CA PHE A 158 -11.12 -1.12 -8.27
C PHE A 158 -10.61 -2.51 -8.68
N PHE A 159 -10.64 -3.50 -7.78
CA PHE A 159 -10.23 -4.87 -8.09
C PHE A 159 -11.07 -5.48 -9.20
N ARG A 160 -12.40 -5.33 -9.15
CA ARG A 160 -13.31 -5.85 -10.18
C ARG A 160 -13.01 -5.28 -11.56
N ARG A 161 -12.78 -3.96 -11.65
CA ARG A 161 -12.47 -3.29 -12.92
C ARG A 161 -11.16 -3.78 -13.51
N HIS A 162 -10.17 -4.09 -12.68
CA HIS A 162 -8.87 -4.54 -13.15
C HIS A 162 -8.70 -6.05 -13.23
N ILE A 163 -9.69 -6.91 -12.96
CA ILE A 163 -9.53 -8.39 -12.95
C ILE A 163 -8.66 -8.91 -14.09
N SER A 164 -8.85 -8.43 -15.32
CA SER A 164 -8.05 -8.80 -16.50
C SER A 164 -6.56 -8.46 -16.37
N ASN A 165 -6.21 -7.31 -15.79
CA ASN A 165 -4.83 -6.93 -15.47
C ASN A 165 -4.20 -7.84 -14.39
N LEU A 166 -5.02 -8.58 -13.63
CA LEU A 166 -4.59 -9.35 -12.46
C LEU A 166 -4.54 -10.86 -12.69
N GLU A 167 -5.06 -11.36 -13.83
CA GLU A 167 -5.19 -12.79 -14.10
C GLU A 167 -3.87 -13.57 -13.99
N ASN A 168 -2.75 -12.93 -14.36
CA ASN A 168 -1.40 -13.51 -14.24
C ASN A 168 -0.51 -12.79 -13.22
N SER A 169 -1.13 -12.22 -12.19
CA SER A 169 -0.46 -11.51 -11.11
C SER A 169 -0.48 -12.30 -9.81
N PHE A 170 0.55 -12.09 -9.00
CA PHE A 170 0.47 -12.31 -7.56
C PHE A 170 -0.03 -11.02 -6.93
N VAL A 171 -1.05 -11.14 -6.10
CA VAL A 171 -1.68 -10.02 -5.39
C VAL A 171 -1.56 -10.29 -3.91
N PHE A 172 -0.92 -9.39 -3.17
CA PHE A 172 -0.87 -9.44 -1.72
C PHE A 172 -1.69 -8.28 -1.18
N VAL A 173 -2.57 -8.56 -0.23
CA VAL A 173 -3.24 -7.54 0.59
C VAL A 173 -2.76 -7.76 2.01
N MET A 174 -2.03 -6.80 2.56
CA MET A 174 -1.38 -6.95 3.86
C MET A 174 -1.71 -5.80 4.78
N ALA A 175 -1.55 -6.05 6.07
CA ALA A 175 -1.54 -5.06 7.12
C ALA A 175 -0.42 -5.36 8.09
N ASP A 176 0.38 -4.36 8.40
CA ASP A 176 1.48 -4.45 9.36
C ASP A 176 0.98 -4.56 10.81
N HIS A 177 -0.07 -3.82 11.15
CA HIS A 177 -0.77 -3.86 12.43
C HIS A 177 -2.25 -3.46 12.29
N GLY A 178 -3.00 -3.51 13.38
CA GLY A 178 -4.32 -2.87 13.49
C GLY A 178 -4.25 -1.51 14.18
N LEU A 179 -5.40 -0.99 14.61
CA LEU A 179 -5.60 0.42 14.99
C LEU A 179 -4.50 1.03 15.90
N ARG A 180 -3.83 2.07 15.41
CA ARG A 180 -2.66 2.70 16.07
C ARG A 180 -2.99 3.86 16.97
N PHE A 181 -4.14 4.50 16.77
CA PHE A 181 -4.54 5.69 17.52
C PHE A 181 -6.02 5.66 17.92
N GLY A 182 -6.38 6.55 18.84
CA GLY A 182 -7.74 6.69 19.36
C GLY A 182 -8.02 5.85 20.61
N HIS A 183 -9.12 6.18 21.30
CA HIS A 183 -9.47 5.61 22.61
C HIS A 183 -9.63 4.09 22.63
N ILE A 184 -9.96 3.49 21.49
CA ILE A 184 -10.11 2.03 21.38
C ILE A 184 -8.78 1.33 21.65
N ARG A 185 -7.65 1.93 21.22
CA ARG A 185 -6.30 1.38 21.46
C ARG A 185 -5.97 1.20 22.94
N GLU A 186 -6.51 2.06 23.80
CA GLU A 186 -6.27 2.03 25.26
C GLU A 186 -7.01 0.88 25.96
N THR A 187 -7.85 0.14 25.22
CA THR A 187 -8.57 -1.03 25.74
C THR A 187 -7.80 -2.32 25.50
N PRO A 188 -8.07 -3.40 26.27
CA PRO A 188 -7.48 -4.72 26.00
C PRO A 188 -7.77 -5.24 24.59
N ILE A 189 -8.91 -4.86 24.00
CA ILE A 189 -9.26 -5.22 22.61
C ILE A 189 -8.39 -4.43 21.63
N GLY A 190 -8.14 -3.16 21.91
CA GLY A 190 -7.26 -2.31 21.10
C GLY A 190 -5.82 -2.79 21.09
N GLU A 191 -5.30 -3.30 22.21
CA GLU A 191 -3.96 -3.92 22.26
C GLU A 191 -3.87 -5.18 21.39
N ILE A 192 -4.93 -6.00 21.38
CA ILE A 192 -5.01 -7.18 20.50
C ILE A 192 -5.06 -6.74 19.04
N GLU A 193 -5.88 -5.75 18.71
CA GLU A 193 -6.00 -5.23 17.34
C GLU A 193 -4.68 -4.59 16.87
N ASP A 194 -3.97 -3.82 17.70
CA ASP A 194 -2.64 -3.29 17.36
C ASP A 194 -1.62 -4.41 17.05
N ASN A 195 -1.79 -5.59 17.61
CA ASN A 195 -0.90 -6.73 17.35
C ASN A 195 -1.53 -7.75 16.39
N ASN A 196 -2.48 -7.32 15.56
CA ASN A 196 -3.16 -8.15 14.57
C ASN A 196 -2.70 -7.75 13.17
N PRO A 197 -1.71 -8.44 12.57
CA PRO A 197 -1.35 -8.25 11.17
C PRO A 197 -2.26 -9.06 10.23
N LEU A 198 -2.36 -8.63 8.98
CA LEU A 198 -3.07 -9.35 7.92
C LEU A 198 -2.12 -9.74 6.79
N LEU A 199 -2.34 -10.92 6.22
CA LEU A 199 -1.84 -11.29 4.91
C LEU A 199 -2.92 -12.08 4.17
N MET A 200 -3.38 -11.54 3.04
CA MET A 200 -4.14 -12.27 2.03
C MET A 200 -3.32 -12.32 0.75
N ALA A 201 -3.32 -13.47 0.08
CA ALA A 201 -2.61 -13.65 -1.17
C ALA A 201 -3.52 -14.28 -2.23
N SER A 202 -3.48 -13.75 -3.44
CA SER A 202 -4.01 -14.38 -4.65
C SER A 202 -2.82 -14.74 -5.55
N LEU A 203 -2.73 -16.01 -5.94
CA LEU A 203 -1.68 -16.53 -6.82
C LEU A 203 -2.27 -16.77 -8.22
N HIS A 204 -1.46 -16.57 -9.26
CA HIS A 204 -1.81 -16.94 -10.63
C HIS A 204 -2.30 -18.40 -10.69
N ASN A 205 -3.42 -18.64 -11.39
CA ASN A 205 -4.19 -19.89 -11.48
C ASN A 205 -5.01 -20.31 -10.24
N CYS A 206 -5.17 -19.46 -9.23
CA CYS A 206 -6.15 -19.69 -8.15
C CYS A 206 -7.39 -18.78 -8.24
N VAL A 207 -7.48 -17.91 -9.25
CA VAL A 207 -8.67 -17.08 -9.53
C VAL A 207 -9.73 -17.91 -10.26
N SER A 208 -10.12 -19.02 -9.66
CA SER A 208 -11.43 -19.63 -9.87
C SER A 208 -12.01 -19.87 -8.47
N ASP A 209 -12.88 -18.94 -8.06
CA ASP A 209 -13.87 -19.07 -6.99
C ASP A 209 -13.52 -18.82 -5.51
N LYS A 210 -12.28 -18.55 -5.07
CA LYS A 210 -12.04 -18.36 -3.61
C LYS A 210 -11.00 -17.31 -3.23
N MET A 211 -11.35 -16.03 -3.38
CA MET A 211 -10.87 -15.01 -2.44
C MET A 211 -11.88 -14.93 -1.29
N THR A 212 -11.95 -15.99 -0.48
CA THR A 212 -12.72 -15.97 0.77
C THR A 212 -11.75 -15.59 1.88
N PRO A 213 -11.98 -14.47 2.61
CA PRO A 213 -11.24 -14.21 3.82
C PRO A 213 -11.49 -15.39 4.76
N THR A 214 -10.44 -16.11 5.16
CA THR A 214 -10.49 -16.92 6.37
C THR A 214 -10.57 -15.96 7.54
N LEU A 215 -11.77 -15.44 7.81
CA LEU A 215 -12.10 -14.85 9.10
C LEU A 215 -11.87 -15.96 10.14
N PRO A 216 -11.00 -15.73 11.15
CA PRO A 216 -10.93 -16.62 12.29
C PRO A 216 -12.34 -16.80 12.86
N LYS A 217 -12.74 -18.05 13.13
CA LYS A 217 -14.06 -18.42 13.67
C LYS A 217 -14.43 -17.73 15.00
N TYR A 218 -13.54 -16.91 15.56
CA TYR A 218 -13.69 -16.24 16.85
C TYR A 218 -14.35 -14.85 16.79
N LEU A 219 -14.69 -14.32 15.60
CA LEU A 219 -15.34 -13.01 15.46
C LEU A 219 -16.79 -13.07 14.98
N ARG A 220 -17.51 -14.16 15.31
CA ARG A 220 -18.98 -14.18 15.28
C ARG A 220 -19.50 -14.21 16.71
N SER A 221 -19.71 -13.03 17.28
CA SER A 221 -20.57 -12.80 18.44
C SER A 221 -21.64 -11.79 18.07
#